data_AF-A0A3B9TQW0-F1
#
_entry.id   AF-A0A3B9TQW0-F1
#
_cell.length_a   1.000
_cell.length_b   1.000
_cell.length_c   1.000
_cell.angle_alpha   90.00
_cell.angle_beta   90.00
_cell.angle_gamma   90.00
#
_symmetry.space_group_name_H-M   'P 1'
#
loop_
_entity.id
_entity.type
_entity.pdbx_description
1 polymer ?
#
loop_
_entity_poly.entity_id
_entity_poly.type
_entity_poly.pdbx_seq_one_letter_code
_entity_poly.pdbx_strand_id
1 'polypeptide(L)' 'MNGPGKEKDLYKVLGVPRDASQEDIKRAYRKLVRKYHPDANPGDKEAEQRFKAINEAYEVLGDPQKRR' A
#
# COMPACT_ATOMS: atom_id res chain seq x y z
N MET A 1 -18.79 18.51 1.25
CA MET A 1 -17.79 17.94 0.32
C MET A 1 -17.23 16.69 0.98
N ASN A 2 -17.81 15.51 0.72
CA ASN A 2 -17.39 14.25 1.34
C ASN A 2 -16.07 13.80 0.68
N GLY A 3 -14.94 13.99 1.36
CA GLY A 3 -13.61 13.80 0.78
C GLY A 3 -13.29 12.32 0.50
N PRO A 4 -13.25 11.88 -0.78
CA PRO A 4 -12.89 10.51 -1.13
C PRO A 4 -11.37 10.40 -1.28
N GLY A 5 -10.62 10.94 -0.31
CA GLY A 5 -9.17 11.10 -0.40
C GLY A 5 -8.42 9.83 -0.06
N LYS A 6 -8.62 9.32 1.16
CA LYS A 6 -7.75 8.28 1.73
C LYS A 6 -7.65 7.02 0.88
N GLU A 7 -8.75 6.38 0.52
CA GLU A 7 -8.69 5.13 -0.24
C GLU A 7 -8.01 5.30 -1.60
N LYS A 8 -8.29 6.41 -2.32
CA LYS A 8 -7.66 6.68 -3.62
C LYS A 8 -6.15 6.83 -3.50
N ASP A 9 -5.69 7.36 -2.39
CA ASP A 9 -4.27 7.46 -2.07
C ASP A 9 -3.67 6.09 -1.75
N LEU A 10 -4.38 5.20 -1.04
CA LEU A 10 -3.91 3.83 -0.75
C LEU A 10 -3.70 2.99 -2.03
N TYR A 11 -4.63 3.04 -2.99
CA TYR A 11 -4.45 2.34 -4.28
C TYR A 11 -3.25 2.90 -5.05
N LYS A 12 -3.04 4.21 -5.03
CA LYS A 12 -1.85 4.85 -5.63
C LYS A 12 -0.56 4.44 -4.92
N VAL A 13 -0.56 4.34 -3.60
CA VAL A 13 0.60 3.89 -2.80
C VAL A 13 1.01 2.46 -3.19
N LEU A 14 0.02 1.57 -3.36
CA LEU A 14 0.28 0.21 -3.86
C LEU A 14 0.54 0.16 -5.37
N GLY A 15 0.32 1.26 -6.10
CA GLY A 15 0.49 1.32 -7.54
C GLY A 15 -0.49 0.43 -8.31
N VAL A 16 -1.67 0.19 -7.73
CA VAL A 16 -2.71 -0.68 -8.31
C VAL A 16 -3.97 0.14 -8.65
N PRO A 17 -4.77 -0.28 -9.65
CA PRO A 17 -6.05 0.37 -9.92
C PRO A 17 -7.04 0.17 -8.77
N ARG A 18 -8.08 1.02 -8.67
CA ARG A 18 -9.14 0.86 -7.66
C ARG A 18 -9.94 -0.43 -7.83
N ASP A 19 -10.00 -0.94 -9.06
CA ASP A 19 -10.63 -2.20 -9.43
C ASP A 19 -9.72 -3.42 -9.19
N ALA A 20 -8.53 -3.22 -8.60
CA ALA A 20 -7.60 -4.29 -8.34
C ALA A 20 -8.22 -5.37 -7.45
N SER A 21 -8.00 -6.62 -7.86
CA SER A 21 -8.39 -7.79 -7.08
C SER A 21 -7.52 -7.90 -5.83
N GLN A 22 -8.01 -8.64 -4.83
CA GLN A 22 -7.24 -8.92 -3.61
C GLN A 22 -5.88 -9.57 -3.91
N GLU A 23 -5.83 -10.40 -4.95
CA GLU A 23 -4.58 -11.01 -5.41
C GLU A 23 -3.58 -9.98 -5.96
N ASP A 24 -4.05 -8.99 -6.72
CA ASP A 24 -3.22 -7.91 -7.25
C ASP A 24 -2.68 -7.02 -6.13
N ILE A 25 -3.54 -6.65 -5.18
CA ILE A 25 -3.19 -5.89 -3.98
C ILE A 25 -2.08 -6.63 -3.20
N LYS A 26 -2.26 -7.93 -2.94
CA LYS A 26 -1.29 -8.76 -2.23
C LYS A 26 0.02 -8.97 -3.01
N ARG A 27 -0.05 -9.03 -4.34
CA ARG A 27 1.13 -9.15 -5.21
C ARG A 27 1.94 -7.85 -5.24
N ALA A 28 1.26 -6.72 -5.40
CA ALA A 28 1.86 -5.39 -5.37
C ALA A 28 2.49 -5.09 -4.01
N TYR A 29 1.77 -5.35 -2.92
CA TYR A 29 2.28 -5.22 -1.55
C TYR A 29 3.58 -6.00 -1.36
N ARG A 30 3.62 -7.29 -1.69
CA ARG A 30 4.83 -8.12 -1.56
C ARG A 30 6.01 -7.60 -2.38
N LYS A 31 5.76 -7.07 -3.57
CA LYS A 31 6.79 -6.46 -4.43
C LYS A 31 7.34 -5.18 -3.82
N LEU A 32 6.46 -4.32 -3.31
CA LEU A 32 6.83 -3.02 -2.74
C LEU A 32 7.52 -3.18 -1.37
N VAL A 33 7.04 -4.08 -0.52
CA VAL A 33 7.68 -4.43 0.77
C VAL A 33 9.12 -4.86 0.56
N ARG A 34 9.39 -5.73 -0.42
CA ARG A 34 10.76 -6.15 -0.74
C ARG A 34 11.61 -5.00 -1.29
N LYS A 35 11.00 -4.12 -2.09
CA LYS A 35 11.68 -2.97 -2.70
C LYS A 35 12.08 -1.92 -1.65
N TYR A 36 11.20 -1.62 -0.70
CA TYR A 36 11.41 -0.60 0.34
C TYR A 36 11.69 -1.22 1.71
N HIS A 37 12.11 -2.49 1.77
CA HIS A 37 12.38 -3.15 3.03
C HIS A 37 13.52 -2.43 3.75
N PRO A 38 13.45 -2.20 5.08
CA PRO A 38 14.53 -1.54 5.82
C PRO A 38 15.84 -2.33 5.76
N ASP A 39 15.76 -3.66 5.67
CA ASP A 39 16.94 -4.54 5.49
C ASP A 39 17.65 -4.30 4.14
N ALA A 40 16.88 -4.04 3.08
CA ALA A 40 17.41 -3.75 1.75
C ALA A 40 17.78 -2.26 1.57
N ASN A 41 17.22 -1.37 2.40
CA ASN A 41 17.42 0.08 2.35
C ASN A 41 17.72 0.64 3.75
N PRO A 42 18.83 0.22 4.38
CA PRO A 42 19.15 0.67 5.74
C PRO A 42 19.43 2.17 5.77
N GLY A 43 18.71 2.89 6.65
CA GLY A 43 18.89 4.33 6.83
C GLY A 43 18.19 5.22 5.79
N ASP A 44 17.42 4.63 4.86
CA ASP A 44 16.64 5.39 3.89
C ASP A 44 15.28 5.80 4.48
N LYS A 45 15.17 7.08 4.84
CA LYS A 45 13.93 7.66 5.40
C LYS A 45 12.77 7.64 4.41
N GLU A 46 13.03 7.75 3.11
CA GLU A 46 11.98 7.70 2.10
C GLU A 46 11.45 6.27 1.96
N ALA A 47 12.34 5.28 1.97
CA ALA A 47 11.96 3.87 1.98
C ALA A 47 11.12 3.53 3.22
N GLU A 48 11.49 4.00 4.42
CA GLU A 48 10.69 3.84 5.64
C GLU A 48 9.29 4.48 5.52
N GLN A 49 9.21 5.71 5.00
CA GLN A 49 7.93 6.39 4.81
C GLN A 49 7.04 5.64 3.83
N ARG A 50 7.60 5.21 2.68
CA ARG A 50 6.86 4.39 1.71
C ARG A 50 6.46 3.06 2.31
N PHE A 51 7.34 2.40 3.05
CA PHE A 51 7.06 1.12 3.70
C PHE A 51 5.88 1.22 4.69
N LYS A 52 5.82 2.28 5.49
CA LYS A 52 4.66 2.56 6.35
C LYS A 52 3.38 2.77 5.54
N ALA A 53 3.43 3.59 4.50
CA ALA A 53 2.27 3.84 3.64
C ALA A 53 1.77 2.55 2.94
N ILE A 54 2.69 1.69 2.49
CA ILE A 54 2.40 0.41 1.85
C ILE A 54 1.69 -0.55 2.83
N ASN A 55 2.15 -0.60 4.09
CA ASN A 55 1.51 -1.38 5.13
C ASN A 55 0.11 -0.88 5.44
N GLU A 56 -0.07 0.44 5.63
CA GLU A 56 -1.38 1.04 5.88
C GLU A 56 -2.35 0.78 4.72
N ALA A 57 -1.89 0.92 3.48
CA ALA A 57 -2.67 0.62 2.30
C ALA A 57 -3.08 -0.84 2.22
N TYR A 58 -2.18 -1.77 2.53
CA TYR A 58 -2.51 -3.19 2.56
C TYR A 58 -3.44 -3.56 3.73
N GLU A 59 -3.33 -2.90 4.88
CA GLU A 59 -4.21 -3.17 6.02
C GLU A 59 -5.67 -2.82 5.72
N VAL A 60 -5.90 -1.74 4.97
CA VAL A 60 -7.26 -1.29 4.59
C VAL A 60 -7.75 -2.03 3.34
N LEU A 61 -6.91 -2.12 2.30
CA LEU A 61 -7.32 -2.66 0.99
C LEU A 61 -7.24 -4.18 0.92
N GLY A 62 -6.30 -4.79 1.66
CA GLY A 62 -6.08 -6.22 1.73
C GLY A 62 -7.11 -6.95 2.59
N ASP A 63 -7.85 -6.23 3.42
CA ASP A 63 -8.94 -6.78 4.22
C ASP A 63 -10.29 -6.44 3.56
N PRO A 64 -11.04 -7.44 3.06
CA PRO A 64 -12.31 -7.20 2.39
C PRO A 64 -13.41 -6.68 3.33
N GLN A 65 -13.27 -6.82 4.66
CA GLN A 65 -14.19 -6.20 5.61
C GLN A 65 -13.84 -4.73 5.87
N LYS A 66 -12.55 -4.36 5.87
CA LYS A 66 -12.10 -2.96 6.02
C LYS A 66 -12.24 -2.13 4.74
N ARG A 67 -12.29 -2.77 3.57
CA ARG A 67 -12.49 -2.12 2.25
C ARG A 67 -13.95 -1.69 1.98
N ARG A 68 -14.85 -1.77 2.97
CA ARG A 68 -16.30 -1.63 2.78
C ARG A 68 -16.86 -0.27 3.16
#